data_AF-A0A6C0IN16-F1
#
_entry.id   AF-A0A6C0IN16-F1
#
_cell.length_a   1.000
_cell.length_b   1.000
_cell.length_c   1.000
_cell.angle_alpha   90.00
_cell.angle_beta   90.00
_cell.angle_gamma   90.00
#
_symmetry.space_group_name_H-M   'P 1'
#
loop_
_entity.id
_entity.type
_entity.pdbx_description
1 polymer ?
#
loop_
_entity_poly.entity_id
_entity_poly.type
_entity_poly.pdbx_seq_one_letter_code
_entity_poly.pdbx_strand_id
1 'polypeptide(L)' 'MIIPIKCFSCGNVLADKYRYYQNEVRRIKVMKNMNVEKVVYLTKDHVEKTVEGEVLDNLGLHNVCCRRHMLTHVDIE' A
#
# COMPACT_ATOMS: atom_id res chain seq x y z
N MET A 1 -6.03 8.57 -12.03
CA MET A 1 -5.37 9.87 -11.94
C MET A 1 -4.07 9.61 -11.21
N ILE A 2 -2.95 10.14 -11.71
CA ILE A 2 -1.62 9.71 -11.27
C ILE A 2 -1.35 10.05 -9.79
N ILE A 3 -0.64 9.16 -9.09
CA ILE A 3 -0.19 9.38 -7.71
C ILE A 3 0.70 10.63 -7.59
N PRO A 4 0.62 11.40 -6.48
CA PRO A 4 1.52 12.52 -6.27
C PRO A 4 3.00 12.11 -6.37
N ILE A 5 3.79 12.93 -7.08
CA ILE A 5 5.23 12.69 -7.29
C ILE A 5 5.97 12.58 -5.96
N LYS A 6 5.62 13.46 -5.01
CA LYS A 6 6.15 13.51 -3.64
C LYS A 6 5.00 13.53 -2.64
N CYS A 7 5.26 13.08 -1.43
CA CYS A 7 4.33 13.21 -0.31
C CYS A 7 4.15 14.68 0.08
N PHE A 8 2.89 15.11 0.28
CA PHE A 8 2.56 16.48 0.67
C PHE A 8 3.09 16.91 2.04
N SER A 9 3.41 15.97 2.93
CA SER A 9 3.90 16.29 4.28
C SER A 9 5.41 16.10 4.42
N CYS A 10 5.93 14.94 4.00
CA CYS A 10 7.34 14.57 4.20
C CYS A 10 8.26 14.95 3.03
N GLY A 11 7.71 15.28 1.85
CA GLY A 11 8.49 15.54 0.64
C GLY A 11 9.17 14.30 0.03
N ASN A 12 9.01 13.12 0.63
CA ASN A 12 9.56 11.86 0.10
C ASN A 12 8.97 11.53 -1.27
N VAL A 13 9.78 11.01 -2.19
CA VAL A 13 9.36 10.62 -3.54
C VAL A 13 8.53 9.33 -3.47
N LEU A 14 7.35 9.34 -4.09
CA LEU A 14 6.37 8.25 -4.05
C LEU A 14 6.00 7.69 -5.43
N ALA A 15 6.03 8.52 -6.48
CA ALA A 15 5.54 8.09 -7.81
C ALA A 15 6.34 6.94 -8.45
N ASP A 16 7.60 6.79 -8.08
CA ASP A 16 8.46 5.68 -8.49
C ASP A 16 8.07 4.34 -7.85
N LYS A 17 7.37 4.36 -6.71
CA LYS A 17 7.10 3.16 -5.88
C LYS A 17 5.71 2.57 -6.08
N TYR A 18 4.73 3.33 -6.60
CA TYR A 18 3.33 2.92 -6.58
C TYR A 18 3.03 1.67 -7.42
N ARG A 19 3.54 1.61 -8.65
CA ARG A 19 3.35 0.44 -9.52
C ARG A 19 3.97 -0.82 -8.92
N TYR A 20 5.17 -0.69 -8.35
CA TYR A 20 5.83 -1.80 -7.65
C TYR A 20 4.98 -2.28 -6.46
N TYR A 21 4.49 -1.35 -5.65
CA TYR A 21 3.62 -1.65 -4.52
C TYR A 21 2.36 -2.44 -4.95
N GLN A 22 1.65 -1.99 -6.00
CA GLN A 22 0.45 -2.69 -6.49
C GLN A 22 0.77 -4.11 -6.98
N ASN A 23 1.85 -4.27 -7.76
CA ASN A 23 2.27 -5.56 -8.28
C ASN A 23 2.67 -6.53 -7.17
N GLU A 24 3.42 -6.05 -6.18
CA GLU A 24 3.90 -6.90 -5.09
C GLU A 24 2.77 -7.30 -4.13
N VAL A 25 1.85 -6.38 -3.81
CA VAL A 25 0.63 -6.71 -3.05
C VAL A 25 -0.18 -7.76 -3.79
N ARG A 26 -0.38 -7.60 -5.10
CA ARG A 26 -1.11 -8.58 -5.93
C ARG A 26 -0.43 -9.94 -5.92
N ARG A 27 0.90 -9.98 -6.08
CA ARG A 27 1.70 -11.21 -6.05
C ARG A 27 1.54 -11.95 -4.73
N ILE A 28 1.70 -11.27 -3.60
CA ILE A 28 1.62 -11.89 -2.28
C ILE A 28 0.20 -12.37 -1.98
N LYS A 29 -0.84 -11.60 -2.36
CA LYS A 29 -2.24 -12.03 -2.20
C LYS A 29 -2.54 -13.31 -2.99
N VAL A 30 -2.04 -13.43 -4.22
CA VAL A 30 -2.18 -14.66 -5.03
C VAL A 30 -1.45 -15.83 -4.38
N MET A 31 -0.22 -15.64 -3.90
CA MET A 31 0.54 -16.70 -3.23
C MET A 31 -0.13 -17.20 -1.93
N LYS A 32 -0.80 -16.31 -1.20
CA LYS A 32 -1.56 -16.65 0.02
C LYS A 32 -2.99 -17.16 -0.28
N ASN A 33 -3.36 -17.40 -1.55
CA ASN A 33 -4.71 -17.77 -1.99
C ASN A 33 -5.81 -16.83 -1.45
N MET A 34 -5.46 -15.55 -1.24
CA MET A 34 -6.40 -14.54 -0.79
C MET A 34 -7.09 -13.85 -1.97
N ASN A 35 -8.31 -13.36 -1.71
CA ASN A 35 -9.05 -12.61 -2.70
C ASN A 35 -8.39 -11.23 -2.92
N VAL A 36 -8.02 -10.93 -4.18
CA VAL A 36 -7.16 -9.78 -4.53
C VAL A 36 -7.80 -8.45 -4.15
N GLU A 37 -9.12 -8.34 -4.32
CA GLU A 37 -9.88 -7.10 -4.14
C GLU A 37 -10.35 -6.89 -2.69
N LYS A 38 -10.29 -7.93 -1.84
CA LYS A 38 -10.77 -7.81 -0.47
C LYS A 38 -9.76 -7.05 0.38
N VAL A 39 -10.21 -5.94 0.97
CA VAL A 39 -9.47 -5.20 2.00
C VAL A 39 -9.85 -5.80 3.35
N VAL A 40 -8.84 -6.20 4.14
CA VAL A 40 -9.05 -6.72 5.50
C VAL A 40 -8.95 -5.56 6.47
N TYR A 41 -10.01 -5.35 7.25
CA TYR A 41 -10.06 -4.32 8.29
C TYR A 41 -9.62 -4.89 9.63
N LEU A 42 -9.16 -4.00 10.51
CA LEU A 42 -8.83 -4.32 11.89
C LEU A 42 -10.11 -4.74 12.65
N THR A 43 -10.22 -6.02 12.99
CA THR A 43 -11.29 -6.57 13.83
C THR A 43 -10.68 -7.35 15.00
N LYS A 44 -11.49 -7.77 15.97
CA LYS A 44 -11.01 -8.58 17.11
C LYS A 44 -10.31 -9.88 16.66
N ASP A 45 -10.76 -10.44 15.54
CA ASP A 45 -10.22 -11.68 14.95
C ASP A 45 -9.04 -11.44 14.01
N HIS A 46 -8.85 -10.20 13.54
CA HIS A 46 -7.81 -9.82 12.58
C HIS A 46 -7.02 -8.63 13.11
N VAL A 47 -6.05 -8.92 14.00
CA VAL A 47 -5.13 -7.95 14.61
C VAL A 47 -3.79 -7.88 13.88
N GLU A 48 -3.50 -8.90 13.07
CA GLU A 48 -2.21 -9.03 12.39
C GLU A 48 -2.02 -7.99 11.27
N LYS A 49 -0.76 -7.76 10.93
CA LYS A 49 -0.39 -6.80 9.90
C LYS A 49 -0.83 -7.29 8.53
N THR A 50 -1.47 -6.41 7.77
CA THR A 50 -1.92 -6.76 6.41
C THR A 50 -0.73 -6.85 5.44
N VAL A 51 -0.95 -7.53 4.32
CA VAL A 51 0.03 -7.65 3.23
C VAL A 51 0.44 -6.26 2.72
N GLU A 52 -0.51 -5.34 2.60
CA GLU A 52 -0.24 -3.94 2.25
C GLU A 52 0.73 -3.29 3.23
N GLY A 53 0.57 -3.57 4.53
CA GLY A 53 1.45 -3.08 5.58
C GLY A 53 2.87 -3.65 5.50
N GLU A 54 3.00 -4.95 5.22
CA GLU A 54 4.29 -5.64 5.03
C GLU A 54 5.05 -5.07 3.82
N VAL A 55 4.38 -4.90 2.68
CA VAL A 55 5.00 -4.35 1.46
C VAL A 55 5.48 -2.90 1.68
N LEU A 56 4.70 -2.08 2.41
CA LEU A 56 5.11 -0.71 2.74
C LEU A 56 6.31 -0.65 3.68
N ASP A 57 6.47 -1.64 4.59
CA ASP A 57 7.68 -1.76 5.40
C ASP A 57 8.89 -2.10 4.54
N ASN A 58 8.75 -3.07 3.62
CA ASN A 58 9.82 -3.49 2.72
C ASN A 58 10.27 -2.35 1.78
N LEU A 59 9.36 -1.44 1.45
CA LEU A 59 9.66 -0.21 0.68
C LEU A 59 10.30 0.92 1.52
N GLY A 60 10.53 0.70 2.82
CA GLY A 60 11.11 1.69 3.73
C GLY A 60 10.19 2.87 4.05
N LEU A 61 8.89 2.76 3.76
CA LEU A 61 7.93 3.83 4.00
C LEU A 61 7.40 3.75 5.43
N HIS A 62 8.15 4.16 6.45
CA HIS A 62 7.69 4.05 7.85
C HIS A 62 6.72 5.17 8.27
N ASN A 63 6.87 6.36 7.69
CA ASN A 63 6.07 7.51 8.08
C ASN A 63 4.62 7.41 7.59
N VAL A 64 3.67 7.61 8.51
CA VAL A 64 2.22 7.53 8.24
C VAL A 64 1.76 8.48 7.15
N CYS A 65 2.38 9.66 7.04
CA CYS A 65 2.07 10.64 6.01
C CYS A 65 2.37 10.11 4.61
N CYS A 66 3.51 9.45 4.43
CA CYS A 66 3.90 8.89 3.14
C CYS A 66 3.06 7.60 2.85
N ARG A 67 2.74 6.78 3.88
CA ARG A 67 1.85 5.60 3.74
C ARG A 67 0.42 5.92 3.34
N ARG A 68 -0.17 6.99 3.88
CA ARG A 68 -1.55 7.41 3.55
C ARG A 68 -1.73 7.54 2.04
N HIS A 69 -0.78 8.18 1.36
CA HIS A 69 -0.84 8.36 -0.08
C HIS A 69 -0.83 7.03 -0.84
N MET A 70 -0.10 6.02 -0.38
CA MET A 70 -0.06 4.70 -1.03
C MET A 70 -1.36 3.92 -0.81
N LEU A 71 -1.92 3.99 0.41
CA LEU A 71 -3.11 3.21 0.80
C LEU A 71 -4.42 3.81 0.27
N THR A 72 -4.53 5.14 0.19
CA THR A 72 -5.77 5.83 -0.19
C THR A 72 -5.80 6.27 -1.64
N HIS A 73 -4.76 5.96 -2.43
CA HIS A 73 -4.72 6.34 -3.84
C HIS A 73 -5.74 5.52 -4.63
N VAL A 74 -6.58 6.23 -5.40
CA VAL A 74 -7.51 5.63 -6.36
C VAL A 74 -7.14 6.10 -7.76
N ASP A 75 -6.76 5.17 -8.62
CA ASP A 75 -6.55 5.44 -10.04
C ASP A 75 -7.89 5.55 -10.76
N ILE A 76 -8.39 6.78 -10.90
CA ILE A 76 -9.56 7.09 -11.74
C ILE A 76 -9.10 7.25 -13.21
N GLU A 77 -9.71 6.51 -14.14
CA GLU A 77 -9.47 6.68 -15.59
C GLU A 77 -10.02 8.01 -16.13
#